data_AF-A0A7Y5V4I8-F1
#
_entry.id   AF-A0A7Y5V4I8-F1
#
_cell.length_a   1.000
_cell.length_b   1.000
_cell.length_c   1.000
_cell.angle_alpha   90.00
_cell.angle_beta   90.00
_cell.angle_gamma   90.00
#
_symmetry.space_group_name_H-M   'P 1'
#
loop_
_entity.id
_entity.type
_entity.pdbx_description
1 polymer ?
#
loop_
_entity_poly.entity_id
_entity_poly.type
_entity_poly.pdbx_seq_one_letter_code
_entity_poly.pdbx_strand_id
1 'polypeptide(L)'
;MTDETYGEERARHLEALLRALAGRIQEMDRAGRLLAEPGELLRLIGDVRSELFSYEVRATFDTPEVAEHRRIVAESQSSETIEWQRTEWRPDEDEPETR
;
A
#
# COMPACT_ATOMS: atom_id res chain seq x y z
N MET A 1 19.02 10.42 -7.17
CA MET A 1 19.23 9.58 -5.96
C MET A 1 17.83 9.39 -5.39
N THR A 2 17.12 8.27 -5.53
CA THR A 2 17.46 6.84 -5.42
C THR A 2 16.31 6.03 -6.04
N ASP A 3 16.57 5.23 -7.08
CA ASP A 3 15.52 4.43 -7.76
C ASP A 3 15.82 2.92 -7.79
N GLU A 4 16.71 2.44 -6.91
CA GLU A 4 17.27 1.08 -7.06
C GLU A 4 17.38 0.26 -5.76
N THR A 5 16.65 0.59 -4.68
CA THR A 5 16.87 -0.12 -3.39
C THR A 5 15.62 -0.34 -2.55
N TYR A 6 14.45 -0.57 -3.17
CA TYR A 6 13.23 -0.89 -2.40
C TYR A 6 12.97 -2.39 -2.23
N GLY A 7 13.67 -3.26 -2.98
CA GLY A 7 13.43 -4.71 -2.97
C GLY A 7 14.17 -5.48 -1.88
N GLU A 8 15.49 -5.29 -1.74
CA GLU A 8 16.32 -6.15 -0.89
C GLU A 8 16.04 -6.01 0.61
N GLU A 9 15.89 -4.78 1.12
CA GLU A 9 15.65 -4.55 2.54
C GLU A 9 14.30 -5.14 2.98
N ARG A 10 13.26 -4.95 2.17
CA ARG A 10 11.94 -5.54 2.40
C ARG A 10 11.96 -7.06 2.30
N ALA A 11 12.68 -7.63 1.34
CA ALA A 11 12.84 -9.07 1.24
C ALA A 11 13.49 -9.63 2.51
N ARG A 12 14.59 -9.02 2.99
CA ARG A 12 15.25 -9.40 4.25
C ARG A 12 14.33 -9.25 5.46
N HIS A 13 13.52 -8.19 5.51
CA HIS A 13 12.52 -7.99 6.56
C HIS A 13 11.50 -9.13 6.54
N LEU A 14 10.92 -9.44 5.38
CA LEU A 14 9.94 -10.52 5.22
C LEU A 14 10.53 -11.87 5.62
N GLU A 15 11.76 -12.18 5.21
CA GLU A 15 12.45 -13.37 5.68
C GLU A 15 12.62 -13.42 7.21
N ALA A 16 12.92 -12.28 7.84
CA ALA A 16 13.04 -12.20 9.30
C ALA A 16 11.70 -12.48 9.99
N LEU A 17 10.60 -11.94 9.46
CA LEU A 17 9.24 -12.22 9.97
C LEU A 17 8.88 -13.70 9.83
N LEU A 18 9.18 -14.32 8.70
CA LEU A 18 8.94 -15.75 8.47
C LEU A 18 9.73 -16.63 9.44
N ARG A 19 11.02 -16.31 9.65
CA ARG A 19 11.89 -17.01 10.61
C ARG A 19 11.38 -16.82 12.04
N ALA A 20 10.92 -15.63 12.40
CA ALA A 20 10.35 -15.34 13.71
C ALA A 20 9.04 -16.12 13.96
N LEU A 21 8.14 -16.18 12.98
CA LEU A 21 6.93 -17.00 13.04
C LEU A 21 7.26 -18.47 13.24
N ALA A 22 8.20 -19.01 12.47
CA ALA A 22 8.63 -20.39 12.60
C ALA A 22 9.21 -20.69 13.99
N GLY A 23 10.06 -19.80 14.52
CA GLY A 23 10.62 -19.92 15.87
C GLY A 23 9.52 -19.92 16.94
N ARG A 24 8.54 -19.03 16.83
CA ARG A 24 7.41 -18.93 17.77
C ARG A 24 6.55 -20.19 17.76
N ILE A 25 6.26 -20.75 16.59
CA ILE A 25 5.54 -22.02 16.45
C ILE A 25 6.30 -23.16 17.14
N GLN A 26 7.62 -23.27 16.92
CA GLN A 26 8.46 -24.30 17.54
C GLN A 26 8.57 -24.15 19.06
N GLU A 27 8.57 -22.93 19.59
CA GLU A 27 8.51 -22.69 21.04
C GLU A 27 7.20 -23.20 21.64
N MET A 28 6.07 -22.86 21.01
CA MET A 28 4.75 -23.29 21.47
C MET A 28 4.58 -24.81 21.39
N ASP A 29 5.09 -25.44 20.34
CA ASP A 29 5.10 -26.90 20.18
C ASP A 29 5.93 -27.59 21.25
N ARG A 30 7.18 -27.14 21.48
CA ARG A 30 8.05 -27.68 22.54
C ARG A 30 7.45 -27.54 23.94
N ALA A 31 6.64 -26.50 24.16
CA ALA A 31 5.93 -26.29 25.41
C ALA A 31 4.65 -27.14 25.54
N GLY A 32 4.26 -27.91 24.51
CA GLY A 32 2.99 -28.64 24.47
C GLY A 32 1.76 -27.73 24.40
N ARG A 33 1.94 -26.47 23.97
CA ARG A 33 0.93 -25.41 23.98
C ARG A 33 0.56 -24.91 22.59
N LEU A 34 0.94 -25.63 21.53
CA LEU A 34 0.70 -25.23 20.14
C LEU A 34 -0.75 -24.84 19.86
N LEU A 35 -1.71 -25.56 20.46
CA LEU A 35 -3.14 -25.30 20.32
C LEU A 35 -3.78 -24.70 21.58
N ALA A 36 -2.98 -24.31 22.57
CA ALA A 36 -3.50 -23.69 23.79
C ALA A 36 -4.02 -22.27 23.53
N GLU A 37 -3.42 -21.55 22.57
CA GLU A 37 -3.76 -20.16 22.24
C GLU A 37 -3.93 -19.97 20.72
N PRO A 38 -4.99 -20.53 20.11
CA PRO A 38 -5.19 -20.47 18.67
C PRO A 38 -5.37 -19.03 18.14
N GLY A 39 -5.86 -18.11 18.98
CA GLY A 39 -6.00 -16.70 18.61
C GLY A 39 -4.65 -16.00 18.36
N GLU A 40 -3.63 -16.27 19.18
CA GLU A 40 -2.29 -15.73 18.97
C GLU A 40 -1.70 -16.25 17.66
N LEU A 41 -1.85 -17.55 17.41
CA LEU A 41 -1.36 -18.19 16.20
C LEU A 41 -2.02 -17.64 14.93
N LEU A 42 -3.35 -17.47 14.94
CA LEU A 42 -4.10 -16.88 13.84
C LEU A 42 -3.67 -15.43 13.56
N ARG A 43 -3.41 -14.64 14.60
CA ARG A 43 -2.91 -13.27 14.45
C ARG A 43 -1.53 -13.26 13.79
N LEU A 44 -0.59 -14.05 14.30
CA LEU A 44 0.79 -14.13 13.77
C LEU A 44 0.82 -14.59 12.31
N ILE A 45 -0.01 -15.58 11.95
CA ILE A 45 -0.15 -16.04 10.56
C ILE A 45 -0.78 -14.95 9.68
N GLY A 46 -1.79 -14.24 10.20
CA GLY A 46 -2.44 -13.13 9.50
C GLY A 46 -1.48 -11.99 9.16
N ASP A 47 -0.63 -11.61 10.11
CA ASP A 47 0.39 -10.56 9.94
C ASP A 47 1.37 -10.95 8.82
N VAL A 48 1.95 -12.16 8.90
CA VAL A 48 2.90 -12.67 7.90
C VAL A 48 2.25 -12.83 6.52
N ARG A 49 1.00 -13.31 6.45
CA ARG A 49 0.26 -13.43 5.19
C ARG A 49 0.05 -12.08 4.51
N SER A 50 -0.24 -11.04 5.28
CA SER A 50 -0.47 -9.69 4.75
C SER A 50 0.82 -9.09 4.16
N GLU A 51 1.95 -9.33 4.82
CA GLU A 51 3.27 -8.92 4.33
C GLU A 51 3.71 -9.71 3.09
N LEU A 52 3.47 -11.03 3.06
CA LEU A 52 3.72 -11.86 1.88
C LEU A 52 2.93 -11.37 0.66
N PHE A 53 1.64 -11.09 0.84
CA PHE A 53 0.80 -10.56 -0.24
C PHE A 53 1.31 -9.20 -0.73
N SER A 54 1.69 -8.32 0.20
CA SER A 54 2.27 -7.02 -0.14
C SER A 54 3.58 -7.14 -0.92
N TYR A 55 4.41 -8.12 -0.56
CA TYR A 55 5.64 -8.43 -1.28
C TYR A 55 5.36 -9.00 -2.68
N GLU A 56 4.43 -9.94 -2.81
CA GLU A 56 4.07 -10.57 -4.10
C GLU A 56 3.47 -9.55 -5.08
N VAL A 57 2.53 -8.72 -4.62
CA VAL A 57 1.94 -7.65 -5.43
C VAL A 57 3.03 -6.70 -5.90
N ARG A 58 3.94 -6.27 -5.04
CA ARG A 58 5.00 -5.33 -5.45
C ARG A 58 6.06 -5.99 -6.33
N ALA A 59 6.47 -7.22 -6.03
CA ALA A 59 7.38 -7.97 -6.89
C ALA A 59 6.81 -8.19 -8.30
N THR A 60 5.49 -8.27 -8.43
CA THR A 60 4.81 -8.46 -9.72
C THR A 60 4.49 -7.15 -10.44
N PHE A 61 4.21 -6.07 -9.70
CA PHE A 61 3.62 -4.84 -10.25
C PHE A 61 4.42 -3.54 -9.99
N ASP A 62 5.50 -3.54 -9.22
CA ASP A 62 6.44 -2.40 -9.21
C ASP A 62 7.36 -2.48 -10.44
N THR A 63 6.79 -2.18 -11.60
CA THR A 63 7.54 -1.92 -12.84
C THR A 63 7.89 -0.43 -12.96
N PRO A 64 8.91 -0.05 -13.75
CA PRO A 64 9.28 1.35 -13.97
C PRO A 64 8.10 2.23 -14.43
N GLU A 65 7.17 1.66 -15.19
CA GLU A 65 5.95 2.35 -15.65
C GLU A 65 5.03 2.73 -14.48
N VAL A 66 4.84 1.84 -13.50
CA VAL A 66 4.01 2.14 -12.32
C VAL A 66 4.67 3.18 -11.41
N ALA A 67 6.00 3.17 -11.31
CA ALA A 67 6.75 4.21 -10.62
C ALA A 67 6.59 5.58 -11.30
N GLU A 68 6.62 5.62 -12.64
CA GLU A 68 6.39 6.83 -13.42
C GLU A 68 4.95 7.34 -13.29
N HIS A 69 3.95 6.45 -13.35
CA HIS A 69 2.55 6.82 -13.11
C HIS A 69 2.35 7.41 -11.70
N ARG A 70 2.97 6.84 -10.65
CA ARG A 70 2.94 7.40 -9.30
C ARG A 70 3.63 8.76 -9.23
N ARG A 71 4.76 8.93 -9.93
CA ARG A 71 5.50 10.21 -10.00
C ARG A 71 4.64 11.29 -10.64
N ILE A 72 4.00 11.01 -11.78
CA ILE A 72 3.09 11.94 -12.48
C ILE A 72 1.90 12.33 -11.59
N VAL A 73 1.28 11.36 -10.91
CA VAL A 73 0.17 11.65 -9.98
C VAL A 73 0.65 12.51 -8.80
N ALA A 74 1.78 12.18 -8.19
CA ALA A 74 2.35 12.97 -7.10
C ALA A 74 2.70 14.39 -7.57
N GLU A 75 3.32 14.55 -8.74
CA GLU A 75 3.67 15.85 -9.34
C GLU A 75 2.41 16.70 -9.60
N SER A 76 1.33 16.07 -10.09
CA SER A 76 0.04 16.73 -10.29
C SER A 76 -0.66 17.13 -9.00
N GLN A 77 -0.44 16.41 -7.89
CA GLN A 77 -0.98 16.76 -6.57
C GLN A 77 -0.14 17.82 -5.84
N SER A 78 1.16 17.90 -6.13
CA SER A 78 2.05 18.95 -5.61
C SER A 78 2.01 20.24 -6.42
N SER A 79 1.56 20.18 -7.68
CA SER A 79 1.31 21.34 -8.52
C SER A 79 0.02 22.02 -8.10
N GLU A 80 0.13 22.79 -7.02
CA GLU A 80 -0.87 23.69 -6.47
C GLU A 80 -2.13 23.01 -5.91
N THR A 81 -2.53 23.47 -4.72
CA THR A 81 -3.93 23.66 -4.40
C THR A 81 -4.55 24.49 -5.53
N ILE A 82 -4.90 23.84 -6.64
CA ILE A 82 -5.83 24.39 -7.61
C ILE A 82 -7.14 24.40 -6.83
N GLU A 83 -7.41 25.52 -6.15
CA GLU A 83 -8.76 25.89 -5.81
C GLU A 83 -9.50 25.87 -7.15
N TRP A 84 -10.15 24.74 -7.43
CA TRP A 84 -11.13 24.64 -8.48
C TRP A 84 -12.18 25.68 -8.14
N GLN A 85 -12.01 26.89 -8.68
CA GLN A 85 -13.01 27.92 -8.59
C GLN A 85 -14.19 27.35 -9.35
N ARG A 86 -15.19 26.91 -8.60
CA ARG A 86 -16.48 26.48 -9.11
C ARG A 86 -17.03 27.68 -9.89
N THR A 87 -16.80 27.71 -11.19
CA THR A 87 -17.53 28.58 -12.09
C THR A 87 -18.95 28.06 -12.07
N GLU A 88 -19.77 28.61 -11.17
CA GLU A 88 -21.22 28.47 -11.24
C GLU A 88 -21.61 28.99 -12.62
N TRP A 89 -22.02 28.07 -13.48
CA TRP A 89 -22.60 28.39 -14.77
C TRP A 89 -23.83 29.26 -14.50
N ARG A 90 -23.74 30.56 -14.82
CA ARG A 90 -24.90 31.44 -14.88
C ARG A 90 -25.35 31.44 -16.34
N PRO A 91 -26.60 31.04 -16.65
CA PRO A 91 -27.14 31.30 -17.97
C PRO A 91 -27.08 32.81 -18.22
N ASP A 92 -26.50 33.22 -19.33
CA ASP A 92 -26.41 34.62 -19.72
C ASP A 92 -27.83 35.24 -19.73
N GLU A 93 -28.06 36.27 -18.89
CA GLU A 93 -29.29 37.08 -18.88
C GLU A 93 -29.31 38.06 -20.07
N ASP A 94 -29.02 37.57 -21.28
CA ASP A 94 -29.09 38.35 -22.53
C ASP A 94 -30.00 37.62 -23.54
N GLU A 95 -31.27 37.44 -23.19
CA GLU A 95 -32.33 37.41 -24.21
C GLU A 95 -32.75 38.87 -24.48
N PRO A 96 -32.39 39.46 -25.64
CA PRO A 96 -32.97 40.74 -26.01
C PRO A 96 -34.46 40.54 -26.30
N GLU A 97 -35.33 41.13 -25.49
CA GLU A 97 -36.74 41.33 -25.84
C GLU A 97 -36.81 42.13 -27.15
N THR A 98 -36.99 41.44 -28.27
CA THR A 98 -37.44 42.08 -29.51
C THR A 98 -38.95 41.91 -29.64
N ARG A 99 -39.63 42.93 -29.09
CA ARG A 99 -40.85 43.61 -29.58
C ARG A 99 -42.09 42.79 -29.94
#